data_AF-A0A3D3DHD9-F1
#
_entry.id   AF-A0A3D3DHD9-F1
#
_cell.length_a   1.000
_cell.length_b   1.000
_cell.length_c   1.000
_cell.angle_alpha   90.00
_cell.angle_beta   90.00
_cell.angle_gamma   90.00
#
_symmetry.space_group_name_H-M   'P 1'
#
loop_
_entity.id
_entity.type
_entity.pdbx_description
1 polymer ?
#
loop_
_entity_poly.entity_id
_entity_poly.type
_entity_poly.pdbx_seq_one_letter_code
_entity_poly.pdbx_strand_id
1 'polypeptide(L)'
;MNPARTEPGVGPVDLQYVDAAIQRIGRAPDAVIPLLQAIQDHYGYLPEAALRRVCAATQITPAGINGVATFYDMFRHRPGGKHIVQVCHGTACHVGGSERVEEALRRHLAIPEGSDTDAARRFTLERVACLGCCTLAPVVRIEKETIGYAAAEKVPETIAGFLANRQEAAATPTVATPAPRTGAAEIRVCLDSCCLAKGTDHSFRALQQSLAKHGANATLKRVGCVGACYRTPMVEIAIPGQPSIIYEGVTPEQAGRLVETHFRPAGLTPRISQLYTRIVDGLLVEDADAIPPPGRPADAKDGAGDQAFFRRQVHIAM
;
A
#
# COMPACT_ATOMS: atom_id res chain seq x y z
N MET A 1 -25.28 -38.13 -2.14
CA MET A 1 -25.55 -37.46 -3.44
C MET A 1 -26.64 -36.44 -3.19
N ASN A 2 -26.32 -35.14 -3.11
CA ASN A 2 -27.32 -34.08 -3.07
C ASN A 2 -26.86 -32.98 -4.03
N PRO A 3 -27.44 -32.87 -5.24
CA PRO A 3 -27.06 -31.86 -6.21
C PRO A 3 -27.69 -30.51 -5.83
N ALA A 4 -26.87 -29.45 -5.88
CA ALA A 4 -27.29 -28.06 -5.88
C ALA A 4 -28.13 -27.58 -4.68
N ARG A 5 -27.48 -27.32 -3.54
CA ARG A 5 -27.91 -26.16 -2.73
C ARG A 5 -27.34 -24.92 -3.40
N THR A 6 -28.13 -24.29 -4.25
CA THR A 6 -27.87 -22.91 -4.68
C THR A 6 -27.90 -22.04 -3.43
N GLU A 7 -26.75 -21.48 -3.06
CA GLU A 7 -26.69 -20.57 -1.92
C GLU A 7 -27.53 -19.32 -2.21
N PRO A 8 -28.43 -18.91 -1.30
CA PRO A 8 -29.36 -17.83 -1.56
C PRO A 8 -28.63 -16.51 -1.81
N GLY A 9 -28.77 -15.99 -3.03
CA GLY A 9 -28.41 -14.62 -3.40
C GLY A 9 -27.09 -14.44 -4.16
N VAL A 10 -26.44 -15.49 -4.66
CA VAL A 10 -25.27 -15.33 -5.56
C VAL A 10 -25.69 -15.61 -7.00
N GLY A 11 -25.32 -14.72 -7.93
CA GLY A 11 -25.54 -14.91 -9.36
C GLY A 11 -24.90 -16.19 -9.90
N PRO A 12 -25.22 -16.60 -11.14
CA PRO A 12 -24.66 -17.82 -11.73
C PRO A 12 -23.13 -17.75 -11.77
N VAL A 13 -22.47 -18.80 -11.28
CA VAL A 13 -21.01 -18.93 -11.30
C VAL A 13 -20.56 -19.24 -12.72
N ASP A 14 -19.71 -18.40 -13.30
CA ASP A 14 -19.14 -18.60 -14.62
C ASP A 14 -18.02 -19.65 -14.61
N LEU A 15 -18.36 -20.88 -15.00
CA LEU A 15 -17.40 -21.97 -15.09
C LEU A 15 -16.35 -21.75 -16.20
N GLN A 16 -16.60 -20.87 -17.18
CA GLN A 16 -15.62 -20.56 -18.23
C GLN A 16 -14.41 -19.84 -17.66
N TYR A 17 -14.62 -18.89 -16.74
CA TYR A 17 -13.51 -18.25 -16.02
C TYR A 17 -12.68 -19.27 -15.25
N VAL A 18 -13.33 -20.23 -14.58
CA VAL A 18 -12.64 -21.28 -13.81
C VAL A 18 -11.76 -22.13 -14.72
N ASP A 19 -12.28 -22.53 -15.89
CA ASP A 19 -11.51 -23.28 -16.88
C ASP A 19 -10.31 -22.49 -17.42
N ALA A 20 -10.49 -21.21 -17.70
CA ALA A 20 -9.40 -20.33 -18.13
C ALA A 20 -8.32 -20.17 -17.04
N ALA A 21 -8.73 -20.04 -15.77
CA ALA A 21 -7.80 -19.97 -14.64
C ALA A 21 -6.98 -21.27 -14.50
N ILE A 22 -7.63 -22.43 -14.65
CA ILE A 22 -6.95 -23.75 -14.64
C ILE A 22 -5.94 -23.86 -15.78
N GLN A 23 -6.28 -23.40 -16.99
CA GLN A 23 -5.35 -23.43 -18.13
C GLN A 23 -4.13 -22.53 -17.90
N ARG A 24 -4.33 -21.36 -17.30
CA ARG A 24 -3.26 -20.39 -17.03
C ARG A 24 -2.33 -20.81 -15.89
N ILE A 25 -2.88 -21.40 -14.82
CA ILE A 25 -2.13 -21.66 -13.58
C ILE A 25 -1.58 -23.09 -13.56
N GLY A 26 -2.37 -24.06 -13.98
CA GLY A 26 -1.98 -25.48 -13.97
C GLY A 26 -3.01 -26.39 -13.30
N ARG A 27 -2.72 -27.70 -13.35
CA ARG A 27 -3.61 -28.78 -12.89
C ARG A 27 -3.01 -29.66 -11.80
N ALA A 28 -1.77 -29.43 -11.44
CA ALA A 28 -1.06 -30.21 -10.44
C ALA A 28 -1.46 -29.76 -9.02
N PRO A 29 -1.25 -30.59 -7.98
CA PRO A 29 -1.65 -30.27 -6.61
C PRO A 29 -1.05 -28.99 -6.02
N ASP A 30 0.15 -28.60 -6.46
CA ASP A 30 0.84 -27.36 -6.07
C ASP A 30 0.14 -26.09 -6.56
N ALA A 31 -0.72 -26.20 -7.58
CA ALA A 31 -1.51 -25.10 -8.13
C ALA A 31 -2.73 -24.70 -7.25
N VAL A 32 -3.02 -25.43 -6.17
CA VAL A 32 -4.23 -25.23 -5.35
C VAL A 32 -4.34 -23.80 -4.79
N ILE A 33 -3.28 -23.27 -4.16
CA ILE A 33 -3.33 -21.92 -3.56
C ILE A 33 -3.53 -20.84 -4.62
N PRO A 34 -2.74 -20.78 -5.72
CA PRO A 34 -2.96 -19.79 -6.77
C PRO A 34 -4.32 -19.90 -7.46
N LEU A 35 -4.88 -21.12 -7.62
CA LEU A 35 -6.22 -21.29 -8.18
C LEU A 35 -7.31 -20.74 -7.25
N LEU A 36 -7.23 -21.05 -5.96
CA LEU A 36 -8.17 -20.52 -4.98
C LEU A 36 -8.08 -18.99 -4.88
N GLN A 37 -6.87 -18.42 -4.95
CA GLN A 37 -6.67 -16.97 -5.01
C GLN A 37 -7.35 -16.37 -6.24
N ALA A 38 -7.14 -16.93 -7.44
CA ALA A 38 -7.76 -16.44 -8.66
C ALA A 38 -9.29 -16.52 -8.65
N ILE A 39 -9.86 -17.61 -8.11
CA ILE A 39 -11.31 -17.77 -7.96
C ILE A 39 -11.85 -16.73 -6.98
N GLN A 40 -11.20 -16.55 -5.82
CA GLN A 40 -11.63 -15.57 -4.83
C GLN A 40 -11.48 -14.13 -5.33
N ASP A 41 -10.42 -13.80 -6.06
CA ASP A 41 -10.24 -12.46 -6.64
C ASP A 41 -11.35 -12.13 -7.64
N HIS A 42 -11.88 -13.14 -8.35
CA HIS A 42 -12.96 -12.97 -9.31
C HIS A 42 -14.35 -12.94 -8.67
N TYR A 43 -14.63 -13.85 -7.72
CA TYR A 43 -15.96 -14.02 -7.14
C TYR A 43 -16.15 -13.31 -5.79
N GLY A 44 -15.06 -12.88 -5.14
CA GLY A 44 -15.05 -12.34 -3.77
C GLY A 44 -15.16 -13.41 -2.67
N TYR A 45 -15.26 -14.68 -3.04
CA TYR A 45 -15.31 -15.86 -2.17
C TYR A 45 -15.01 -17.12 -2.98
N LEU A 46 -15.14 -18.30 -2.38
CA LEU A 46 -14.95 -19.60 -3.04
C LEU A 46 -16.31 -20.31 -3.28
N PRO A 47 -16.97 -20.11 -4.44
CA PRO A 47 -18.20 -20.80 -4.77
C PRO A 47 -18.01 -22.32 -4.86
N GLU A 48 -18.90 -23.09 -4.24
CA GLU A 48 -18.85 -24.56 -4.26
C GLU A 48 -18.84 -25.12 -5.70
N ALA A 49 -19.59 -24.50 -6.63
CA ALA A 49 -19.61 -24.88 -8.04
C ALA A 49 -18.23 -24.72 -8.71
N ALA A 50 -17.51 -23.64 -8.41
CA ALA A 50 -16.15 -23.40 -8.92
C ALA A 50 -15.16 -24.42 -8.35
N LEU A 51 -15.23 -24.70 -7.04
CA LEU A 51 -14.37 -25.68 -6.39
C LEU A 51 -14.60 -27.10 -6.94
N ARG A 52 -15.85 -27.50 -7.16
CA ARG A 52 -16.18 -28.77 -7.81
C ARG A 52 -15.58 -28.85 -9.22
N ARG A 53 -15.63 -27.75 -9.99
CA ARG A 53 -15.05 -27.71 -11.33
C ARG A 53 -13.53 -27.87 -11.28
N VAL A 54 -12.85 -27.24 -10.33
CA VAL A 54 -11.40 -27.45 -10.12
C VAL A 54 -11.09 -28.91 -9.84
N CYS A 55 -11.80 -29.55 -8.91
CA CYS A 55 -11.60 -30.98 -8.61
C CYS A 55 -11.84 -31.89 -9.83
N ALA A 56 -12.82 -31.56 -10.67
CA ALA A 56 -13.15 -32.36 -11.86
C ALA A 56 -12.12 -32.22 -12.99
N ALA A 57 -11.45 -31.07 -13.10
CA ALA A 57 -10.57 -30.73 -14.21
C ALA A 57 -9.06 -30.80 -13.85
N THR A 58 -8.72 -31.07 -12.59
CA THR A 58 -7.34 -31.08 -12.09
C THR A 58 -7.06 -32.34 -11.25
N GLN A 59 -5.79 -32.52 -10.84
CA GLN A 59 -5.40 -33.58 -9.91
C GLN A 59 -5.67 -33.21 -8.43
N ILE A 60 -6.28 -32.05 -8.18
CA ILE A 60 -6.55 -31.54 -6.83
C ILE A 60 -7.81 -32.21 -6.29
N THR A 61 -7.71 -32.82 -5.11
CA THR A 61 -8.85 -33.50 -4.49
C THR A 61 -9.70 -32.53 -3.65
N PRO A 62 -10.99 -32.85 -3.39
CA PRO A 62 -11.82 -32.05 -2.48
C PRO A 62 -11.21 -31.91 -1.08
N ALA A 63 -10.53 -32.95 -0.59
CA ALA A 63 -9.82 -32.92 0.68
C ALA A 63 -8.63 -31.93 0.64
N GLY A 64 -7.89 -31.88 -0.47
CA GLY A 64 -6.81 -30.92 -0.67
C GLY A 64 -7.32 -29.46 -0.70
N ILE A 65 -8.42 -29.21 -1.42
CA ILE A 65 -9.06 -27.88 -1.43
C ILE A 65 -9.50 -27.49 -0.03
N ASN A 66 -10.27 -28.34 0.65
CA ASN A 66 -10.79 -28.03 1.97
C ASN A 66 -9.65 -27.82 2.97
N GLY A 67 -8.63 -28.69 2.96
CA GLY A 67 -7.47 -28.56 3.83
C GLY A 67 -6.77 -27.21 3.68
N VAL A 68 -6.58 -26.72 2.45
CA VAL A 68 -5.97 -25.42 2.19
C VAL A 68 -6.92 -24.27 2.54
N ALA A 69 -8.17 -24.34 2.09
CA ALA A 69 -9.14 -23.26 2.25
C ALA A 69 -9.51 -23.00 3.71
N THR A 70 -9.55 -24.05 4.56
CA THR A 70 -9.81 -23.87 6.00
C THR A 70 -8.55 -23.60 6.82
N PHE A 71 -7.36 -23.90 6.29
CA PHE A 71 -6.10 -23.66 7.00
C PHE A 71 -5.64 -22.19 6.90
N TYR A 72 -5.87 -21.54 5.76
CA TYR A 72 -5.53 -20.14 5.56
C TYR A 72 -6.77 -19.24 5.72
N ASP A 73 -6.76 -18.39 6.75
CA ASP A 73 -7.85 -17.44 7.06
C ASP A 73 -8.19 -16.46 5.93
N MET A 74 -7.32 -16.32 4.93
CA MET A 74 -7.53 -15.46 3.77
C MET A 74 -8.64 -15.97 2.85
N PHE A 75 -8.96 -17.27 2.86
CA PHE A 75 -9.96 -17.85 1.97
C PHE A 75 -11.37 -17.78 2.56
N ARG A 76 -12.27 -17.11 1.84
CA ARG A 76 -13.66 -16.90 2.23
C ARG A 76 -14.57 -17.95 1.61
N HIS A 77 -15.32 -18.62 2.46
CA HIS A 77 -16.37 -19.55 2.05
C HIS A 77 -17.75 -18.90 1.87
N ARG A 78 -17.93 -17.69 2.40
CA ARG A 78 -19.17 -16.92 2.29
C ARG A 78 -18.96 -15.69 1.40
N PRO A 79 -19.97 -15.28 0.62
CA PRO A 79 -19.90 -14.07 -0.19
C PRO A 79 -19.46 -12.86 0.64
N GLY A 80 -18.41 -12.18 0.20
CA GLY A 80 -18.01 -10.89 0.75
C GLY A 80 -18.81 -9.74 0.12
N GLY A 81 -18.75 -8.59 0.77
CA GLY A 81 -19.17 -7.32 0.22
C GLY A 81 -18.11 -6.76 -0.74
N LYS A 82 -18.46 -5.66 -1.41
CA LYS A 82 -17.59 -4.99 -2.39
C LYS A 82 -16.23 -4.55 -1.80
N HIS A 83 -16.20 -4.15 -0.54
CA HIS A 83 -15.04 -3.63 0.16
C HIS A 83 -14.74 -4.47 1.40
N ILE A 84 -13.53 -4.99 1.50
CA ILE A 84 -13.07 -5.73 2.67
C ILE A 84 -12.33 -4.78 3.61
N VAL A 85 -12.82 -4.66 4.83
CA VAL A 85 -12.27 -3.87 5.93
C VAL A 85 -11.65 -4.82 6.95
N GLN A 86 -10.33 -4.77 7.11
CA GLN A 86 -9.59 -5.64 8.01
C GLN A 86 -9.13 -4.86 9.23
N VAL A 87 -9.53 -5.30 10.42
CA VAL A 87 -9.11 -4.72 11.69
C VAL A 87 -8.01 -5.56 12.30
N CYS A 88 -6.87 -4.95 12.61
CA CYS A 88 -5.75 -5.64 13.25
C CYS A 88 -6.02 -5.85 14.75
N HIS A 89 -5.94 -7.09 15.21
CA HIS A 89 -6.01 -7.47 16.63
C HIS A 89 -4.69 -8.04 17.16
N GLY A 90 -3.58 -7.69 16.52
CA GLY A 90 -2.25 -8.03 17.01
C GLY A 90 -1.96 -7.31 18.32
N THR A 91 -0.99 -7.78 19.10
CA THR A 91 -0.74 -7.31 20.47
C THR A 91 -0.72 -5.79 20.61
N ALA A 92 0.01 -5.08 19.74
CA ALA A 92 0.07 -3.62 19.76
C ALA A 92 -1.30 -2.95 19.49
N CYS A 93 -2.08 -3.49 18.55
CA CYS A 93 -3.41 -2.97 18.23
C CYS A 93 -4.45 -3.35 19.28
N HIS A 94 -4.33 -4.53 19.90
CA HIS A 94 -5.18 -4.93 21.02
C HIS A 94 -5.00 -3.96 22.20
N VAL A 95 -3.76 -3.72 22.62
CA VAL A 95 -3.43 -2.73 23.67
C VAL A 95 -3.84 -1.31 23.26
N GLY A 96 -3.70 -0.96 21.99
CA GLY A 96 -4.15 0.32 21.44
C GLY A 96 -5.67 0.51 21.35
N GLY A 97 -6.47 -0.52 21.69
CA GLY A 97 -7.93 -0.42 21.70
C GLY A 97 -8.63 -0.76 20.37
N SER A 98 -8.04 -1.63 19.55
CA SER A 98 -8.64 -2.12 18.28
C SER A 98 -10.07 -2.64 18.42
N GLU A 99 -10.46 -3.22 19.55
CA GLU A 99 -11.83 -3.69 19.80
C GLU A 99 -12.84 -2.54 19.75
N ARG A 100 -12.50 -1.36 20.27
CA ARG A 100 -13.36 -0.18 20.20
C ARG A 100 -13.52 0.32 18.76
N VAL A 101 -12.45 0.17 17.97
CA VAL A 101 -12.45 0.53 16.53
C VAL A 101 -13.31 -0.45 15.74
N GLU A 102 -13.17 -1.76 15.99
CA GLU A 102 -14.02 -2.80 15.37
C GLU A 102 -15.50 -2.55 15.67
N GLU A 103 -15.84 -2.28 16.93
CA GLU A 103 -17.22 -2.02 17.33
C GLU A 103 -17.79 -0.75 16.72
N ALA A 104 -16.99 0.32 16.63
CA ALA A 104 -17.40 1.54 15.93
C ALA A 104 -17.62 1.30 14.42
N LEU A 105 -16.76 0.49 13.79
CA LEU A 105 -16.92 0.08 12.39
C LEU A 105 -18.20 -0.73 12.17
N ARG A 106 -18.48 -1.74 13.03
CA ARG A 106 -19.71 -2.54 12.93
C ARG A 106 -20.96 -1.67 13.00
N ARG A 107 -21.01 -0.75 13.98
CA ARG A 107 -22.14 0.18 14.15
C ARG A 107 -22.28 1.14 12.97
N HIS A 108 -21.18 1.73 12.52
CA HIS A 108 -21.20 2.68 11.41
C HIS A 108 -21.60 2.04 10.08
N LEU A 109 -21.11 0.82 9.81
CA LEU A 109 -21.41 0.06 8.59
C LEU A 109 -22.74 -0.70 8.67
N ALA A 110 -23.44 -0.63 9.81
CA ALA A 110 -24.69 -1.36 10.07
C ALA A 110 -24.58 -2.88 9.80
N ILE A 111 -23.46 -3.48 10.22
CA ILE A 111 -23.24 -4.92 10.08
C ILE A 111 -24.02 -5.66 11.18
N PRO A 112 -24.94 -6.58 10.84
CA PRO A 112 -25.71 -7.34 11.83
C PRO A 112 -24.83 -8.23 12.72
N GLU A 113 -25.29 -8.51 13.94
CA GLU A 113 -24.64 -9.49 14.81
C GLU A 113 -24.60 -10.88 14.15
N GLY A 114 -23.49 -11.60 14.33
CA GLY A 114 -23.24 -12.91 13.70
C GLY A 114 -22.89 -12.85 12.21
N SER A 115 -22.95 -11.67 11.58
CA SER A 115 -22.45 -11.41 10.23
C SER A 115 -21.11 -10.67 10.25
N ASP A 116 -20.34 -10.88 9.19
CA ASP A 116 -19.18 -10.05 8.86
C ASP A 116 -19.51 -9.04 7.76
N THR A 117 -20.64 -9.17 7.07
CA THR A 117 -20.98 -8.39 5.88
C THR A 117 -22.28 -7.62 6.08
N ASP A 118 -22.33 -6.38 5.58
CA ASP A 118 -23.53 -5.52 5.65
C ASP A 118 -24.67 -6.05 4.76
N ALA A 119 -25.90 -5.65 5.08
CA ALA A 119 -27.10 -6.10 4.34
C ALA A 119 -27.06 -5.72 2.85
N ALA A 120 -26.37 -4.62 2.51
CA ALA A 120 -26.22 -4.14 1.14
C ALA A 120 -25.03 -4.77 0.39
N ARG A 121 -24.27 -5.68 1.03
CA ARG A 121 -23.04 -6.30 0.47
C ARG A 121 -22.04 -5.28 -0.09
N ARG A 122 -21.93 -4.12 0.53
CA ARG A 122 -20.91 -3.13 0.20
C ARG A 122 -19.65 -3.31 1.03
N PHE A 123 -19.76 -3.72 2.28
CA PHE A 123 -18.65 -3.83 3.22
C PHE A 123 -18.67 -5.16 3.96
N THR A 124 -17.49 -5.77 4.08
CA THR A 124 -17.23 -6.90 4.97
C THR A 124 -16.16 -6.50 5.96
N LEU A 125 -16.40 -6.74 7.24
CA LEU A 125 -15.47 -6.52 8.33
C LEU A 125 -14.81 -7.83 8.74
N GLU A 126 -13.48 -7.89 8.59
CA GLU A 126 -12.64 -9.03 8.94
C GLU A 126 -11.75 -8.69 10.12
N ARG A 127 -11.71 -9.61 11.08
CA ARG A 127 -10.75 -9.57 12.17
C ARG A 127 -9.48 -10.28 11.75
N VAL A 128 -8.35 -9.60 11.76
CA VAL A 128 -7.05 -10.18 11.36
C VAL A 128 -6.04 -10.13 12.50
N ALA A 129 -5.18 -11.14 12.58
CA ALA A 129 -4.19 -11.26 13.65
C ALA A 129 -3.12 -10.16 13.61
N CYS A 130 -2.56 -9.83 12.44
CA CYS A 130 -1.54 -8.78 12.35
C CYS A 130 -1.47 -8.21 10.93
N LEU A 131 -1.35 -6.89 10.81
CA LEU A 131 -1.09 -6.18 9.55
C LEU A 131 0.38 -5.74 9.39
N GLY A 132 1.23 -6.05 10.37
CA GLY A 132 2.66 -5.68 10.33
C GLY A 132 2.96 -4.20 10.52
N CYS A 133 1.97 -3.40 10.95
CA CYS A 133 2.08 -1.94 11.11
C CYS A 133 2.04 -1.49 12.58
N CYS A 134 2.70 -2.23 13.48
CA CYS A 134 2.57 -2.05 14.93
C CYS A 134 2.90 -0.63 15.43
N THR A 135 3.77 0.10 14.74
CA THR A 135 4.14 1.49 15.07
C THR A 135 3.01 2.50 14.84
N LEU A 136 1.98 2.10 14.10
CA LEU A 136 0.80 2.89 13.78
C LEU A 136 -0.47 2.35 14.46
N ALA A 137 -0.32 1.50 15.48
CA ALA A 137 -1.46 0.89 16.16
C ALA A 137 -2.41 1.95 16.79
N PRO A 138 -3.74 1.73 16.78
CA PRO A 138 -4.49 0.67 16.08
C PRO A 138 -4.51 0.84 14.55
N VAL A 139 -4.55 -0.27 13.83
CA VAL A 139 -4.49 -0.27 12.35
C VAL A 139 -5.71 -0.94 11.75
N VAL A 140 -6.29 -0.30 10.74
CA VAL A 140 -7.35 -0.83 9.89
C VAL A 140 -6.85 -0.81 8.44
N ARG A 141 -7.17 -1.83 7.65
CA ARG A 141 -6.90 -1.84 6.20
C ARG A 141 -8.20 -1.97 5.43
N ILE A 142 -8.45 -1.08 4.49
CA ILE A 142 -9.58 -1.18 3.58
C ILE A 142 -9.03 -1.51 2.19
N GLU A 143 -9.30 -2.73 1.72
CA GLU A 143 -8.65 -3.31 0.54
C GLU A 143 -7.11 -3.23 0.60
N LYS A 144 -6.51 -2.27 -0.13
CA LYS A 144 -5.06 -2.04 -0.20
C LYS A 144 -4.61 -0.84 0.62
N GLU A 145 -5.54 -0.03 1.12
CA GLU A 145 -5.24 1.20 1.86
C GLU A 145 -5.14 0.88 3.35
N THR A 146 -3.97 1.16 3.94
CA THR A 146 -3.71 0.94 5.36
C THR A 146 -3.88 2.25 6.11
N ILE A 147 -4.81 2.29 7.06
CA ILE A 147 -5.07 3.43 7.93
C ILE A 147 -4.45 3.15 9.30
N GLY A 148 -3.44 3.94 9.63
CA GLY A 148 -2.80 3.96 10.95
C GLY A 148 -3.51 4.90 11.94
N TYR A 149 -3.21 4.74 13.22
CA TYR A 149 -3.78 5.54 14.33
C TYR A 149 -5.31 5.58 14.29
N ALA A 150 -5.92 4.46 13.90
CA ALA A 150 -7.36 4.35 13.76
C ALA A 150 -8.01 4.56 15.13
N ALA A 151 -9.00 5.45 15.17
CA ALA A 151 -9.74 5.80 16.37
C ALA A 151 -11.24 5.59 16.12
N ALA A 152 -11.95 5.11 17.14
CA ALA A 152 -13.38 4.80 17.06
C ALA A 152 -14.21 6.03 16.62
N GLU A 153 -13.79 7.21 17.07
CA GLU A 153 -14.44 8.49 16.80
C GLU A 153 -14.24 8.96 15.35
N LYS A 154 -13.15 8.53 14.70
CA LYS A 154 -12.78 8.90 13.32
C LYS A 154 -13.24 7.90 12.26
N VAL A 155 -13.97 6.86 12.65
CA VAL A 155 -14.49 5.85 11.72
C VAL A 155 -15.29 6.45 10.57
N PRO A 156 -16.27 7.36 10.79
CA PRO A 156 -17.05 7.94 9.69
C PRO A 156 -16.19 8.68 8.67
N GLU A 157 -15.25 9.48 9.16
CA GLU A 157 -14.30 10.25 8.34
C GLU A 157 -13.39 9.31 7.53
N THR A 158 -12.92 8.22 8.15
CA THR A 158 -12.05 7.23 7.52
C THR A 158 -12.74 6.53 6.35
N ILE A 159 -13.99 6.08 6.56
CA ILE A 159 -14.79 5.42 5.51
C ILE A 159 -15.13 6.40 4.39
N ALA A 160 -15.53 7.63 4.72
CA ALA A 160 -15.82 8.66 3.73
C ALA A 160 -14.58 9.03 2.90
N GLY A 161 -13.43 9.21 3.55
CA GLY A 161 -12.14 9.50 2.89
C GLY A 161 -11.73 8.40 1.91
N PHE A 162 -11.82 7.13 2.32
CA PHE A 162 -11.56 6.00 1.43
C PHE A 162 -12.46 6.01 0.18
N LEU A 163 -13.75 6.25 0.36
CA LEU A 163 -14.70 6.29 -0.76
C LEU A 163 -14.45 7.46 -1.72
N ALA A 164 -14.02 8.61 -1.20
CA ALA A 164 -13.65 9.77 -2.01
C ALA A 164 -12.35 9.53 -2.80
N ASN A 165 -11.29 9.06 -2.14
CA ASN A 165 -9.97 8.82 -2.76
C ASN A 165 -10.03 7.80 -3.91
N ARG A 166 -10.92 6.81 -3.84
CA ARG A 166 -11.13 5.84 -4.93
C ARG A 166 -11.63 6.48 -6.23
N GLN A 167 -12.41 7.56 -6.15
CA GLN A 167 -12.91 8.24 -7.35
C GLN A 167 -11.76 8.92 -8.10
N GLU A 168 -10.74 9.41 -7.38
CA GLU A 168 -9.55 10.06 -7.95
C GLU A 168 -8.51 9.04 -8.45
N ALA A 169 -8.33 7.92 -7.76
CA ALA A 169 -7.41 6.86 -8.17
C ALA A 169 -7.82 6.18 -9.48
N ALA A 170 -9.12 6.13 -9.79
CA ALA A 170 -9.63 5.65 -11.08
C ALA A 170 -9.30 6.59 -12.26
N ALA A 171 -8.91 7.85 -11.99
CA ALA A 171 -8.67 8.88 -12.99
C ALA A 171 -7.18 9.13 -13.30
N THR A 172 -6.24 8.56 -12.55
CA THR A 172 -4.81 8.89 -12.70
C THR A 172 -4.05 7.81 -13.51
N PRO A 173 -3.46 8.15 -14.67
CA PRO A 173 -2.67 7.20 -15.44
C PRO A 173 -1.38 6.80 -14.71
N THR A 174 -1.06 5.50 -14.74
CA THR A 174 0.19 4.98 -14.21
C THR A 174 1.33 5.40 -15.16
N VAL A 175 2.13 6.37 -14.74
CA VAL A 175 3.33 6.78 -15.48
C VAL A 175 4.35 5.66 -15.40
N ALA A 176 4.91 5.25 -16.53
CA ALA A 176 5.98 4.25 -16.56
C ALA A 176 7.28 4.87 -16.01
N THR A 177 7.97 4.16 -15.11
CA THR A 177 9.29 4.58 -14.62
C THR A 177 10.33 4.37 -15.72
N PRO A 178 11.18 5.36 -16.05
CA PRO A 178 12.28 5.19 -17.00
C PRO A 178 13.23 4.07 -16.55
N ALA A 179 13.78 3.32 -17.52
CA ALA A 179 14.75 2.27 -17.25
C ALA A 179 16.02 2.84 -16.57
N PRO A 180 16.62 2.11 -15.61
CA PRO A 180 17.81 2.57 -14.88
C PRO A 180 18.98 2.77 -15.84
N ARG A 181 19.63 3.94 -15.78
CA ARG A 181 20.88 4.23 -16.50
C ARG A 181 22.05 3.89 -15.58
N THR A 182 23.01 3.09 -16.07
CA THR A 182 24.21 2.72 -15.32
C THR A 182 25.02 3.96 -14.95
N GLY A 183 25.34 4.12 -13.65
CA GLY A 183 26.09 5.27 -13.11
C GLY A 183 25.26 6.52 -12.78
N ALA A 184 23.92 6.46 -12.90
CA ALA A 184 23.02 7.53 -12.46
C ALA A 184 22.89 7.55 -10.93
N ALA A 185 22.58 8.71 -10.37
CA ALA A 185 22.25 8.82 -8.95
C ALA A 185 20.99 8.02 -8.61
N GLU A 186 20.82 7.63 -7.36
CA GLU A 186 19.68 6.86 -6.88
C GLU A 186 18.85 7.70 -5.91
N ILE A 187 17.55 7.75 -6.12
CA ILE A 187 16.60 8.23 -5.12
C ILE A 187 15.91 7.00 -4.57
N ARG A 188 16.08 6.72 -3.29
CA ARG A 188 15.54 5.53 -2.62
C ARG A 188 14.42 5.96 -1.68
N VAL A 189 13.27 5.31 -1.81
CA VAL A 189 12.07 5.64 -1.03
C VAL A 189 11.49 4.38 -0.41
N CYS A 190 11.30 4.40 0.92
CA CYS A 190 10.63 3.31 1.63
C CYS A 190 9.16 3.24 1.22
N LEU A 191 8.72 2.08 0.73
CA LEU A 191 7.29 1.83 0.45
C LEU A 191 6.79 0.55 1.13
N ASP A 192 7.34 0.22 2.29
CA ASP A 192 6.80 -0.81 3.16
C ASP A 192 5.44 -0.39 3.76
N SER A 193 4.74 -1.35 4.37
CA SER A 193 3.36 -1.20 4.83
C SER A 193 3.12 0.04 5.71
N CYS A 194 4.01 0.34 6.65
CA CYS A 194 3.94 1.55 7.49
C CYS A 194 4.21 2.84 6.70
N CYS A 195 5.12 2.80 5.72
CA CYS A 195 5.44 3.95 4.87
C CYS A 195 4.23 4.29 3.97
N LEU A 196 3.61 3.27 3.36
CA LEU A 196 2.38 3.41 2.59
C LEU A 196 1.23 3.95 3.43
N ALA A 197 1.04 3.44 4.65
CA ALA A 197 -0.02 3.89 5.55
C ALA A 197 0.08 5.39 5.92
N LYS A 198 1.29 5.96 5.84
CA LYS A 198 1.55 7.39 6.04
C LYS A 198 1.54 8.21 4.74
N GLY A 199 1.10 7.62 3.63
CA GLY A 199 1.01 8.31 2.33
C GLY A 199 2.33 8.50 1.61
N THR A 200 3.36 7.69 1.89
CA THR A 200 4.67 7.81 1.21
C THR A 200 4.58 7.54 -0.29
N ASP A 201 3.54 6.84 -0.75
CA ASP A 201 3.28 6.62 -2.18
C ASP A 201 2.93 7.91 -2.93
N HIS A 202 2.31 8.90 -2.28
CA HIS A 202 2.05 10.20 -2.88
C HIS A 202 3.36 10.93 -3.18
N SER A 203 4.28 10.96 -2.20
CA SER A 203 5.62 11.53 -2.38
C SER A 203 6.42 10.76 -3.43
N PHE A 204 6.30 9.44 -3.49
CA PHE A 204 6.93 8.62 -4.53
C PHE A 204 6.43 8.96 -5.93
N ARG A 205 5.11 9.08 -6.12
CA ARG A 205 4.52 9.48 -7.42
C ARG A 205 4.95 10.88 -7.82
N ALA A 206 4.98 11.83 -6.88
CA ALA A 206 5.45 13.19 -7.13
C ALA A 206 6.94 13.21 -7.54
N LEU A 207 7.80 12.44 -6.87
CA LEU A 207 9.20 12.27 -7.28
C LEU A 207 9.31 11.69 -8.69
N GLN A 208 8.52 10.66 -9.01
CA GLN A 208 8.53 10.03 -10.31
C GLN A 208 8.10 10.99 -11.43
N GLN A 209 7.04 11.77 -11.21
CA GLN A 209 6.57 12.79 -12.14
C GLN A 209 7.59 13.91 -12.33
N SER A 210 8.23 14.36 -11.25
CA SER A 210 9.29 15.37 -11.30
C SER A 210 10.51 14.88 -12.09
N LEU A 211 10.98 13.66 -11.83
CA LEU A 211 12.08 13.05 -12.58
C LEU A 211 11.79 12.96 -14.08
N ALA A 212 10.56 12.55 -14.44
CA ALA A 212 10.11 12.47 -15.82
C ALA A 212 10.07 13.87 -16.49
N LYS A 213 9.61 14.90 -15.77
CA LYS A 213 9.50 16.27 -16.27
C LYS A 213 10.88 16.92 -16.50
N HIS A 214 11.84 16.69 -15.60
CA HIS A 214 13.14 17.36 -15.63
C HIS A 214 14.24 16.58 -16.37
N GLY A 215 13.97 15.35 -16.80
CA GLY A 215 14.94 14.50 -17.49
C GLY A 215 16.20 14.25 -16.66
N ALA A 216 16.06 14.24 -15.33
CA ALA A 216 17.16 14.11 -14.39
C ALA A 216 17.84 12.75 -14.56
N ASN A 217 19.18 12.71 -14.49
CA ASN A 217 19.95 11.48 -14.53
C ASN A 217 19.94 10.78 -13.15
N ALA A 218 18.76 10.38 -12.70
CA ALA A 218 18.56 9.66 -11.45
C ALA A 218 17.54 8.51 -11.61
N THR A 219 17.79 7.42 -10.90
CA THR A 219 16.91 6.25 -10.85
C THR A 219 16.12 6.29 -9.53
N LEU A 220 14.79 6.26 -9.64
CA LEU A 220 13.91 6.12 -8.47
C LEU A 220 13.77 4.64 -8.10
N LYS A 221 14.25 4.26 -6.92
CA LYS A 221 14.19 2.91 -6.38
C LYS A 221 13.19 2.84 -5.23
N ARG A 222 12.31 1.84 -5.33
CA ARG A 222 11.53 1.36 -4.19
C ARG A 222 12.45 0.54 -3.29
N VAL A 223 12.55 0.90 -2.02
CA VAL A 223 13.28 0.14 -0.99
C VAL A 223 12.33 -0.38 0.08
N GLY A 224 12.78 -1.39 0.83
CA GLY A 224 12.04 -1.99 1.94
C GLY A 224 12.11 -1.15 3.23
N CYS A 225 11.81 -1.79 4.36
CA CYS A 225 11.77 -1.15 5.68
C CYS A 225 13.09 -0.47 6.03
N VAL A 226 13.00 0.78 6.46
CA VAL A 226 14.12 1.55 7.00
C VAL A 226 14.08 1.63 8.53
N GLY A 227 13.18 0.91 9.21
CA GLY A 227 13.08 0.88 10.68
C GLY A 227 12.57 2.16 11.36
N ALA A 228 12.64 3.31 10.69
CA ALA A 228 12.26 4.62 11.20
C ALA A 228 10.82 5.03 10.84
N CYS A 229 9.85 4.15 11.09
CA CYS A 229 8.43 4.36 10.72
C CYS A 229 7.84 5.66 11.30
N TYR A 230 8.39 6.21 12.38
CA TYR A 230 7.95 7.47 12.97
C TYR A 230 8.43 8.72 12.20
N ARG A 231 9.44 8.58 11.32
CA ARG A 231 10.07 9.65 10.53
C ARG A 231 9.64 9.66 9.05
N THR A 232 8.84 8.69 8.64
CA THR A 232 8.33 8.59 7.27
C THR A 232 7.33 9.71 6.97
N PRO A 233 7.22 10.18 5.71
CA PRO A 233 7.91 9.70 4.49
C PRO A 233 9.41 10.00 4.44
N MET A 234 10.24 9.00 4.11
CA MET A 234 11.70 9.14 4.02
C MET A 234 12.20 8.97 2.60
N VAL A 235 13.13 9.85 2.20
CA VAL A 235 13.76 9.83 0.87
C VAL A 235 15.27 9.91 1.04
N GLU A 236 15.99 8.88 0.60
CA GLU A 236 17.45 8.87 0.56
C GLU A 236 17.92 9.22 -0.86
N ILE A 237 18.83 10.18 -0.97
CA ILE A 237 19.51 10.53 -2.21
C ILE A 237 20.93 10.00 -2.13
N ALA A 238 21.27 9.07 -3.02
CA ALA A 238 22.60 8.48 -3.14
C ALA A 238 23.23 8.86 -4.49
N ILE A 239 24.23 9.74 -4.44
CA ILE A 239 25.01 10.16 -5.61
C ILE A 239 26.36 9.42 -5.58
N PRO A 240 26.81 8.79 -6.68
CA PRO A 240 28.09 8.11 -6.73
C PRO A 240 29.24 9.02 -6.28
N GLY A 241 30.04 8.56 -5.32
CA GLY A 241 31.18 9.32 -4.78
C GLY A 241 30.84 10.33 -3.69
N GLN A 242 29.58 10.45 -3.26
CA GLN A 242 29.16 11.29 -2.14
C GLN A 242 28.47 10.47 -1.04
N PRO A 243 28.50 10.91 0.23
CA PRO A 243 27.66 10.32 1.26
C PRO A 243 26.18 10.47 0.88
N SER A 244 25.36 9.46 1.17
CA SER A 244 23.92 9.57 0.94
C SER A 244 23.30 10.55 1.94
N ILE A 245 22.28 11.27 1.48
CA ILE A 245 21.56 12.26 2.29
C ILE A 245 20.14 11.74 2.47
N ILE A 246 19.69 11.66 3.72
CA ILE A 246 18.36 11.18 4.07
C ILE A 246 17.48 12.36 4.47
N TYR A 247 16.33 12.48 3.80
CA TYR A 247 15.30 13.47 4.08
C TYR A 247 14.12 12.79 4.81
N GLU A 248 13.61 13.45 5.85
CA GLU A 248 12.47 12.99 6.65
C GLU A 248 11.24 13.86 6.38
N GLY A 249 10.04 13.29 6.55
CA GLY A 249 8.77 14.03 6.43
C GLY A 249 8.51 14.64 5.05
N VAL A 250 9.05 14.05 3.97
CA VAL A 250 8.99 14.65 2.63
C VAL A 250 7.55 14.63 2.09
N THR A 251 6.98 15.81 1.86
CA THR A 251 5.64 15.96 1.25
C THR A 251 5.69 15.85 -0.28
N PRO A 252 4.55 15.60 -0.96
CA PRO A 252 4.48 15.59 -2.43
C PRO A 252 4.94 16.91 -3.07
N GLU A 253 4.69 18.05 -2.44
CA GLU A 253 5.10 19.37 -2.93
C GLU A 253 6.62 19.55 -2.80
N GLN A 254 7.20 19.04 -1.71
CA GLN A 254 8.64 19.09 -1.46
C GLN A 254 9.42 18.13 -2.36
N ALA A 255 8.81 17.01 -2.78
CA ALA A 255 9.42 16.03 -3.67
C ALA A 255 9.92 16.65 -4.98
N GLY A 256 9.14 17.58 -5.56
CA GLY A 256 9.55 18.31 -6.77
C GLY A 256 10.84 19.10 -6.57
N ARG A 257 10.88 19.94 -5.54
CA ARG A 257 12.05 20.77 -5.19
C ARG A 257 13.27 19.94 -4.81
N LEU A 258 13.06 18.78 -4.19
CA LEU A 258 14.15 17.85 -3.83
C LEU A 258 14.91 17.39 -5.08
N VAL A 259 14.18 17.03 -6.14
CA VAL A 259 14.77 16.66 -7.43
C VAL A 259 15.52 17.84 -8.04
N GLU A 260 14.94 19.04 -8.06
CA GLU A 260 15.58 20.22 -8.64
C GLU A 260 16.84 20.67 -7.89
N THR A 261 16.89 20.45 -6.57
CA THR A 261 18.03 20.85 -5.73
C THR A 261 19.25 19.97 -6.00
N HIS A 262 19.04 18.66 -6.17
CA HIS A 262 20.13 17.68 -6.32
C HIS A 262 20.45 17.30 -7.76
N PHE A 263 19.47 17.41 -8.66
CA PHE A 263 19.60 17.02 -10.04
C PHE A 263 19.36 18.23 -10.95
N ARG A 264 20.42 18.63 -11.67
CA ARG A 264 20.31 19.69 -12.68
C ARG A 264 19.49 19.19 -13.88
N PRO A 265 18.56 19.99 -14.42
CA PRO A 265 17.83 19.61 -15.63
C PRO A 265 18.78 19.49 -16.82
N ALA A 266 18.48 18.55 -17.72
CA ALA A 266 19.20 18.40 -18.98
C ALA A 266 18.80 19.53 -19.95
N GLY A 267 19.73 20.44 -20.29
CA GLY A 267 19.55 21.49 -21.31
C GLY A 267 19.85 22.93 -20.85
N LEU A 268 20.11 23.83 -21.80
CA LEU A 268 20.44 25.25 -21.58
C LEU A 268 19.19 26.14 -21.39
N THR A 269 18.07 25.81 -22.05
CA THR A 269 16.81 26.58 -22.03
C THR A 269 16.07 26.57 -20.68
N PRO A 270 15.90 25.44 -19.95
CA PRO A 270 15.25 25.46 -18.64
C PRO A 270 16.07 26.18 -17.55
N ARG A 271 17.37 26.46 -17.78
CA ARG A 271 18.24 27.19 -16.83
C ARG A 271 17.86 28.67 -16.71
N ILE A 272 17.48 29.29 -17.82
CA ILE A 272 17.08 30.70 -17.85
C ILE A 272 15.70 30.86 -17.22
N SER A 273 14.78 29.93 -17.52
CA SER A 273 13.45 29.90 -16.92
C SER A 273 13.51 29.68 -15.41
N GLN A 274 14.34 28.76 -14.90
CA GLN A 274 14.46 28.54 -13.45
C GLN A 274 15.06 29.73 -12.70
N LEU A 275 16.02 30.43 -13.31
CA LEU A 275 16.57 31.65 -12.72
C LEU A 275 15.51 32.76 -12.68
N TYR A 276 14.72 32.90 -13.75
CA TYR A 276 13.59 33.82 -13.80
C TYR A 276 12.51 33.46 -12.79
N THR A 277 12.10 32.19 -12.69
CA THR A 277 11.12 31.73 -11.68
C THR A 277 11.62 31.96 -10.26
N ARG A 278 12.91 31.71 -9.96
CA ARG A 278 13.47 32.03 -8.63
C ARG A 278 13.49 33.52 -8.31
N ILE A 279 13.78 34.35 -9.31
CA ILE A 279 13.77 35.81 -9.15
C ILE A 279 12.33 36.31 -8.99
N VAL A 280 11.39 35.79 -9.76
CA VAL A 280 9.98 36.16 -9.73
C VAL A 280 9.30 35.65 -8.47
N ASP A 281 9.53 34.40 -8.05
CA ASP A 281 9.04 33.86 -6.77
C ASP A 281 9.62 34.63 -5.58
N GLY A 282 10.90 34.99 -5.66
CA GLY A 282 11.55 35.84 -4.65
C GLY A 282 11.06 37.29 -4.64
N LEU A 283 10.34 37.74 -5.67
CA LEU A 283 9.80 39.09 -5.79
C LEU A 283 8.28 39.17 -5.55
N LEU A 284 7.56 38.05 -5.66
CA LEU A 284 6.09 37.96 -5.53
C LEU A 284 5.61 37.30 -4.24
N VAL A 285 6.45 36.53 -3.55
CA VAL A 285 6.07 35.82 -2.32
C VAL A 285 6.63 36.57 -1.11
N GLU A 286 5.80 37.42 -0.50
CA GLU A 286 6.01 37.89 0.88
C GLU A 286 5.90 36.70 1.84
N ASP A 287 6.69 36.72 2.93
CA ASP A 287 7.11 35.64 3.85
C ASP A 287 6.03 34.73 4.51
N ALA A 288 4.78 34.72 4.07
CA ALA A 288 3.68 33.95 4.67
C ALA A 288 3.43 32.55 4.05
N ASP A 289 3.76 32.35 2.75
CA ASP A 289 3.45 31.12 2.01
C ASP A 289 4.69 30.30 1.59
N ALA A 290 5.86 30.59 2.16
CA ALA A 290 7.08 29.85 1.86
C ALA A 290 6.98 28.40 2.35
N ILE A 291 6.73 27.47 1.43
CA ILE A 291 6.77 26.02 1.69
C ILE A 291 8.13 25.69 2.34
N PRO A 292 8.15 25.09 3.55
CA PRO A 292 9.38 24.87 4.30
C PRO A 292 10.39 24.07 3.47
N PRO A 293 11.70 24.34 3.62
CA PRO A 293 12.73 23.59 2.90
C PRO A 293 12.52 22.09 3.09
N PRO A 294 12.86 21.26 2.08
CA PRO A 294 12.74 19.80 2.21
C PRO A 294 13.42 19.39 3.51
N GLY A 295 12.73 18.58 4.32
CA GLY A 295 13.06 18.32 5.73
C GLY A 295 14.56 18.25 5.98
N ARG A 296 15.06 18.92 7.02
CA ARG A 296 16.50 18.90 7.36
C ARG A 296 17.05 17.48 7.27
N PRO A 297 18.29 17.27 6.78
CA PRO A 297 18.92 15.95 6.74
C PRO A 297 18.72 15.23 8.07
N ALA A 298 18.37 13.94 8.03
CA ALA A 298 18.12 13.12 9.22
C ALA A 298 19.23 13.21 10.28
N ASP A 299 20.45 13.48 9.82
CA ASP A 299 21.68 13.64 10.60
C ASP A 299 21.72 14.95 11.42
N ALA A 300 20.80 15.89 11.20
CA ALA A 300 20.75 17.18 11.87
C ALA A 300 20.06 17.14 13.26
N LYS A 301 19.58 15.98 13.72
CA LYS A 301 19.14 15.81 15.12
C LYS A 301 20.30 15.30 15.97
N ASP A 302 20.82 16.21 16.80
CA ASP A 302 21.87 16.03 17.81
C ASP A 302 21.43 15.10 18.97
N GLY A 303 21.20 13.82 18.68
CA GLY A 303 20.98 12.78 19.68
C GLY A 303 21.93 11.61 19.47
N ALA A 304 22.72 11.26 20.49
CA ALA A 304 23.72 10.18 20.42
C ALA A 304 23.15 8.81 20.00
N GLY A 305 21.84 8.58 20.21
CA GLY A 305 21.16 7.33 19.81
C GLY A 305 20.79 7.24 18.32
N ASP A 306 20.51 8.37 17.66
CA ASP A 306 20.00 8.38 16.29
C ASP A 306 21.12 8.22 15.25
N GLN A 307 22.32 8.73 15.57
CA GLN A 307 23.48 8.62 14.69
C GLN A 307 23.92 7.17 14.45
N ALA A 308 23.65 6.25 15.38
CA ALA A 308 24.03 4.85 15.23
C ALA A 308 23.23 4.12 14.14
N PHE A 309 21.99 4.55 13.89
CA PHE A 309 21.09 3.87 12.95
C PHE A 309 21.33 4.30 11.50
N PHE A 310 21.61 5.60 11.28
CA PHE A 310 21.76 6.17 9.94
C PHE A 310 23.21 6.21 9.43
N ARG A 311 24.20 5.91 10.28
CA ARG A 311 25.59 5.73 9.85
C ARG A 311 25.78 4.41 9.12
N ARG A 312 26.89 4.32 8.38
CA ARG A 312 27.33 3.08 7.72
C ARG A 312 27.35 1.94 8.73
N GLN A 313 26.45 0.97 8.54
CA GLN A 313 26.41 -0.24 9.35
C GLN A 313 27.70 -1.03 9.12
N VAL A 314 28.44 -1.29 10.19
CA VAL A 314 29.64 -2.12 10.14
C VAL A 314 29.20 -3.56 10.38
N HIS A 315 29.58 -4.48 9.50
CA HIS A 315 29.40 -5.91 9.79
C HIS A 315 30.28 -6.28 10.97
N ILE A 316 29.66 -6.54 12.12
CA ILE A 316 30.36 -6.92 13.37
C ILE A 316 30.63 -8.44 13.41
N ALA A 317 30.08 -9.21 12.47
CA ALA A 317 30.37 -10.63 12.32
C ALA A 317 31.70 -10.83 11.58
N MET A 318 32.64 -11.51 12.24
CA MET A 318 33.96 -11.91 11.74
C MET A 318 33.88 -13.30 11.09
#